data_AF-T0T6G7-F1
#
_entry.id   AF-T0T6G7-F1
#
_cell.length_a   1.000
_cell.length_b   1.000
_cell.length_c   1.000
_cell.angle_alpha   90.00
_cell.angle_beta   90.00
_cell.angle_gamma   90.00
#
_symmetry.space_group_name_H-M   'P 1'
#
loop_
_entity.id
_entity.type
_entity.pdbx_description
1 polymer ?
#
loop_
_entity_poly.entity_id
_entity_poly.type
_entity_poly.pdbx_seq_one_letter_code
_entity_poly.pdbx_strand_id
1 'polypeptide(L)'
;MLKSHLKLIIFTYLLGSFIGPNIFADNELSAQMKAAQEKSKQLIEQLQKFQRSQSAQAQASTGEDFEENESQAIKPDISNKETQRVFLKMLKRYNRMDLDSIKAEMLHASKGTRTGKVFKDYPKTLDFMARLYKSPDALPRALEMKNDMDKLKDVGLYMLGTIVFGFLLGKLLVRPSMTFMTRVMMGLVKLLIVWGVRGAIIVHFYGYYLDPMWGIFLEVFVPGFGGVDTI
;
A
#
# COMPACT_ATOMS: atom_id res chain seq x y z
N MET A 1 0.80 24.08 -23.20
CA MET A 1 0.09 22.84 -22.81
C MET A 1 0.97 21.58 -22.81
N LEU A 2 1.82 21.33 -23.81
CA LEU A 2 2.62 20.09 -23.92
C LEU A 2 3.50 19.74 -22.69
N LYS A 3 4.05 20.75 -22.01
CA LYS A 3 4.90 20.57 -20.81
C LYS A 3 4.15 20.01 -19.59
N SER A 4 2.83 20.19 -19.51
CA SER A 4 2.01 19.70 -18.37
C SER A 4 1.72 18.21 -18.51
N HIS A 5 1.38 17.76 -19.72
CA HIS A 5 1.09 16.35 -20.00
C HIS A 5 2.34 15.47 -19.94
N LEU A 6 3.51 15.99 -20.33
CA LEU A 6 4.77 15.26 -20.18
C LEU A 6 5.13 15.01 -18.72
N LYS A 7 4.88 15.98 -17.83
CA LYS A 7 5.06 15.81 -16.37
C LYS A 7 4.09 14.78 -15.80
N LEU A 8 2.84 14.77 -16.24
CA LEU A 8 1.84 13.78 -15.83
C LEU A 8 2.26 12.36 -16.24
N ILE A 9 2.69 12.18 -17.51
CA ILE A 9 3.14 10.89 -18.04
C ILE A 9 4.35 10.37 -17.27
N ILE A 10 5.36 11.23 -17.03
CA ILE A 10 6.55 10.90 -16.22
C ILE A 10 6.15 10.56 -14.77
N PHE A 11 5.19 11.27 -14.20
CA PHE A 11 4.68 11.01 -12.84
C PHE A 11 3.97 9.65 -12.74
N THR A 12 3.12 9.29 -13.72
CA THR A 12 2.53 7.93 -13.80
C THR A 12 3.57 6.85 -14.04
N TYR A 13 4.61 7.12 -14.85
CA TYR A 13 5.69 6.16 -15.09
C TYR A 13 6.56 5.95 -13.84
N LEU A 14 6.83 7.02 -13.08
CA LEU A 14 7.51 6.96 -11.80
C LEU A 14 6.67 6.20 -10.78
N LEU A 15 5.38 6.49 -10.64
CA LEU A 15 4.47 5.76 -9.75
C LEU A 15 4.36 4.27 -10.12
N GLY A 16 4.30 3.93 -11.41
CA GLY A 16 4.31 2.54 -11.88
C GLY A 16 5.67 1.84 -11.68
N SER A 17 6.78 2.58 -11.67
CA SER A 17 8.12 2.05 -11.40
C SER A 17 8.43 1.91 -9.90
N PHE A 18 7.68 2.60 -9.03
CA PHE A 18 7.74 2.43 -7.57
C PHE A 18 7.12 1.10 -7.09
N ILE A 19 6.51 0.31 -7.98
CA ILE A 19 5.99 -1.04 -7.70
C ILE A 19 6.59 -2.05 -8.70
N GLY A 20 7.88 -1.89 -9.02
CA GLY A 20 8.66 -2.90 -9.73
C GLY A 20 9.49 -3.73 -8.74
N PRO A 21 9.68 -5.05 -8.97
CA PRO A 21 10.56 -5.89 -8.13
C PRO A 21 12.04 -5.42 -8.12
N ASN A 22 12.42 -4.44 -8.94
CA ASN A 22 13.79 -3.90 -9.00
C ASN A 22 14.16 -2.93 -7.85
N ILE A 23 13.23 -2.54 -6.97
CA ILE A 23 13.56 -1.71 -5.79
C ILE A 23 14.26 -2.53 -4.70
N PHE A 24 14.21 -3.86 -4.79
CA PHE A 24 14.82 -4.78 -3.83
C PHE A 24 16.27 -5.16 -4.16
N ALA A 25 16.86 -4.61 -5.22
CA ALA A 25 18.20 -4.96 -5.70
C ALA A 25 19.34 -4.01 -5.24
N ASP A 26 19.06 -3.02 -4.38
CA ASP A 26 20.12 -2.21 -3.77
C ASP A 26 20.68 -2.93 -2.52
N ASN A 27 22.00 -3.14 -2.50
CA ASN A 27 22.74 -3.76 -1.39
C ASN A 27 22.53 -3.06 -0.02
N GLU A 28 22.08 -1.81 -0.02
CA GLU A 28 21.77 -1.04 1.18
C GLU A 28 20.38 -1.41 1.77
N LEU A 29 19.41 -1.75 0.91
CA LEU A 29 18.09 -2.21 1.36
C LEU A 29 18.15 -3.63 1.91
N SER A 30 19.00 -4.49 1.34
CA SER A 30 19.22 -5.84 1.89
C SER A 30 19.92 -5.78 3.26
N ALA A 31 20.85 -4.83 3.45
CA ALA A 31 21.46 -4.56 4.75
C ALA A 31 20.43 -4.00 5.76
N GLN A 32 19.56 -3.06 5.35
CA GLN A 32 18.47 -2.57 6.20
C GLN A 32 17.43 -3.65 6.52
N MET A 33 17.09 -4.52 5.57
CA MET A 33 16.20 -5.65 5.81
C MET A 33 16.84 -6.67 6.75
N LYS A 34 18.13 -6.95 6.64
CA LYS A 34 18.86 -7.80 7.60
C LYS A 34 18.87 -7.19 8.99
N ALA A 35 19.15 -5.89 9.12
CA ALA A 35 19.12 -5.19 10.40
C ALA A 35 17.69 -5.15 10.99
N ALA A 36 16.66 -5.00 10.15
CA ALA A 36 15.26 -5.06 10.57
C ALA A 36 14.83 -6.48 10.96
N GLN A 37 15.31 -7.50 10.25
CA GLN A 37 15.10 -8.91 10.60
C GLN A 37 15.81 -9.29 11.90
N GLU A 38 17.02 -8.79 12.14
CA GLU A 38 17.74 -8.97 13.42
C GLU A 38 17.02 -8.28 14.57
N LYS A 39 16.58 -7.02 14.39
CA LYS A 39 15.74 -6.34 15.38
C LYS A 39 14.44 -7.08 15.65
N SER A 40 13.80 -7.61 14.61
CA SER A 40 12.59 -8.42 14.77
C SER A 40 12.86 -9.74 15.50
N LYS A 41 13.99 -10.40 15.25
CA LYS A 41 14.40 -11.61 15.99
C LYS A 41 14.65 -11.31 17.46
N GLN A 42 15.36 -10.21 17.76
CA GLN A 42 15.60 -9.77 19.13
C GLN A 42 14.30 -9.43 19.86
N LEU A 43 13.35 -8.78 19.18
CA LEU A 43 12.03 -8.49 19.75
C LEU A 43 11.23 -9.76 20.03
N ILE A 44 11.27 -10.74 19.12
CA ILE A 44 10.62 -12.04 19.30
C ILE A 44 11.26 -12.81 20.47
N GLU A 45 12.58 -12.79 20.60
CA GLU A 45 13.29 -13.40 21.73
C GLU A 45 12.95 -12.71 23.06
N GLN A 46 12.86 -11.38 23.07
CA GLN A 46 12.44 -10.63 24.26
C GLN A 46 10.99 -10.95 24.64
N LEU A 47 10.09 -11.06 23.67
CA LEU A 47 8.70 -11.47 23.89
C LEU A 47 8.62 -12.91 24.42
N GLN A 48 9.38 -13.85 23.85
CA GLN A 48 9.43 -15.23 24.34
C GLN A 48 10.01 -15.32 25.75
N LYS A 49 11.07 -14.56 26.07
CA LYS A 49 11.62 -14.47 27.43
C LYS A 49 10.62 -13.88 28.40
N PHE A 50 9.90 -12.83 28.01
CA PHE A 50 8.87 -12.19 28.83
C PHE A 50 7.68 -13.13 29.09
N GLN A 51 7.25 -13.88 28.07
CA GLN A 51 6.18 -14.87 28.18
C GLN A 51 6.61 -16.04 29.09
N ARG A 52 7.84 -16.54 28.94
CA ARG A 52 8.41 -17.57 29.83
C ARG A 52 8.57 -17.08 31.27
N SER A 53 8.96 -15.83 31.47
CA SER A 53 9.03 -15.26 32.82
C SER A 53 7.65 -15.08 33.44
N GLN A 54 6.62 -14.72 32.67
CA GLN A 54 5.23 -14.68 33.17
C GLN A 54 4.69 -16.08 33.48
N SER A 55 4.93 -17.07 32.63
CA SER A 55 4.47 -18.44 32.88
C SER A 55 5.20 -19.07 34.07
N ALA A 56 6.50 -18.77 34.25
CA ALA A 56 7.27 -19.20 35.42
C ALA A 56 6.78 -18.51 36.71
N GLN A 57 6.38 -17.23 36.65
CA GLN A 57 5.76 -16.54 37.78
C GLN A 57 4.35 -17.07 38.10
N ALA A 58 3.58 -17.46 37.08
CA ALA A 58 2.27 -18.08 37.25
C ALA A 58 2.35 -19.52 37.82
N GLN A 59 3.36 -20.30 37.42
CA GLN A 59 3.62 -21.65 37.95
C GLN A 59 4.22 -21.63 39.37
N ALA A 60 5.01 -20.62 39.73
CA ALA A 60 5.47 -20.44 41.12
C ALA A 60 4.32 -20.06 42.10
N SER A 61 3.14 -19.71 41.57
CA SER A 61 1.97 -19.28 42.35
C SER A 61 0.86 -20.34 42.41
N THR A 62 0.97 -21.44 41.67
CA THR A 62 -0.06 -22.49 41.61
C THR A 62 0.65 -23.84 41.54
N GLY A 63 0.97 -24.38 42.71
CA GLY A 63 1.47 -25.75 42.82
C GLY A 63 0.29 -26.70 42.69
N GLU A 64 0.01 -27.17 41.48
CA GLU A 64 -0.78 -28.37 41.24
C GLU A 64 -0.42 -28.94 39.87
N ASP A 65 -0.14 -30.24 39.87
CA ASP A 65 0.34 -31.04 38.75
C ASP A 65 -0.62 -30.95 37.56
N PHE A 66 -0.12 -30.52 36.40
CA PHE A 66 -0.84 -30.69 35.14
C PHE A 66 0.07 -31.31 34.09
N GLU A 67 -0.40 -32.45 33.61
CA GLU A 67 0.18 -33.35 32.62
C GLU A 67 0.71 -32.63 31.37
N GLU A 68 1.85 -33.16 30.95
CA GLU A 68 2.52 -33.02 29.68
C GLU A 68 1.54 -33.30 28.52
N ASN A 69 1.03 -32.25 27.89
CA ASN A 69 0.28 -32.36 26.64
C ASN A 69 1.00 -31.62 25.52
N GLU A 70 1.33 -32.39 24.48
CA GLU A 70 2.01 -32.01 23.25
C GLU A 70 1.59 -30.62 22.76
N SER A 71 2.51 -29.67 22.88
CA SER A 71 2.39 -28.40 22.16
C SER A 71 2.73 -28.63 20.70
N GLN A 72 1.69 -29.02 19.97
CA GLN A 72 1.51 -28.79 18.54
C GLN A 72 2.21 -27.49 18.14
N ALA A 73 3.01 -27.56 17.07
CA ALA A 73 3.65 -26.40 16.48
C ALA A 73 2.58 -25.36 16.07
N ILE A 74 2.29 -24.40 16.96
CA ILE A 74 1.46 -23.24 16.65
C ILE A 74 2.26 -22.33 15.71
N LYS A 75 2.03 -22.50 14.41
CA LYS A 75 1.97 -21.40 13.46
C LYS A 75 0.50 -21.30 13.01
N PRO A 76 -0.03 -20.17 12.49
CA PRO A 76 0.27 -18.74 12.69
C PRO A 76 -1.03 -17.85 12.59
N ASP A 77 -1.41 -17.03 13.58
CA ASP A 77 -2.48 -15.99 13.35
C ASP A 77 -2.50 -14.80 14.35
N ILE A 78 -1.43 -14.56 15.11
CA ILE A 78 -1.45 -13.52 16.17
C ILE A 78 -0.99 -12.15 15.63
N SER A 79 -0.23 -12.11 14.53
CA SER A 79 0.38 -10.86 14.01
C SER A 79 -0.62 -9.90 13.33
N ASN A 80 -1.67 -10.39 12.67
CA ASN A 80 -2.50 -9.54 11.81
C ASN A 80 -3.49 -8.67 12.61
N LYS A 81 -4.14 -9.25 13.62
CA LYS A 81 -5.09 -8.53 14.49
C LYS A 81 -4.38 -7.50 15.38
N GLU A 82 -3.22 -7.84 15.91
CA GLU A 82 -2.43 -6.91 16.74
C GLU A 82 -1.92 -5.73 15.90
N THR A 83 -1.42 -6.00 14.68
CA THR A 83 -0.97 -4.96 13.74
C THR A 83 -2.12 -4.05 13.31
N GLN A 84 -3.30 -4.59 13.05
CA GLN A 84 -4.51 -3.80 12.81
C GLN A 84 -4.87 -2.92 14.00
N ARG A 85 -4.81 -3.45 15.23
CA ARG A 85 -5.11 -2.67 16.45
C ARG A 85 -4.13 -1.52 16.62
N VAL A 86 -2.82 -1.76 16.44
CA VAL A 86 -1.79 -0.72 16.52
C VAL A 86 -2.03 0.35 15.45
N PHE A 87 -2.32 -0.06 14.22
CA PHE A 87 -2.62 0.86 13.13
C PHE A 87 -3.87 1.70 13.39
N LEU A 88 -4.97 1.10 13.85
CA LEU A 88 -6.19 1.82 14.20
C LEU A 88 -5.98 2.79 15.38
N LYS A 89 -5.13 2.42 16.36
CA LYS A 89 -4.75 3.32 17.45
C LYS A 89 -3.97 4.52 16.94
N MET A 90 -3.06 4.30 15.99
CA MET A 90 -2.30 5.36 15.32
C MET A 90 -3.24 6.28 14.51
N LEU A 91 -4.17 5.73 13.72
CA LEU A 91 -5.16 6.53 13.00
C LEU A 91 -6.05 7.35 13.94
N LYS A 92 -6.49 6.80 15.07
CA LYS A 92 -7.24 7.55 16.09
C LYS A 92 -6.46 8.75 16.63
N ARG A 93 -5.13 8.64 16.73
CA ARG A 93 -4.26 9.76 17.11
C ARG A 93 -4.27 10.83 16.02
N TYR A 94 -4.07 10.45 14.75
CA TYR A 94 -4.06 11.39 13.61
C TYR A 94 -5.41 12.07 13.37
N ASN A 95 -6.52 11.35 13.52
CA ASN A 95 -7.86 11.92 13.37
C ASN A 95 -8.12 13.09 14.34
N ARG A 96 -7.52 13.07 15.53
CA ARG A 96 -7.63 14.11 16.56
C ARG A 96 -6.66 15.29 16.35
N MET A 97 -5.69 15.16 15.45
CA MET A 97 -4.71 16.21 15.20
C MET A 97 -5.24 17.23 14.19
N ASP A 98 -4.74 18.45 14.33
CA ASP A 98 -4.91 19.43 13.28
C ASP A 98 -4.11 19.03 12.02
N LEU A 99 -4.65 19.36 10.85
CA LEU A 99 -4.11 18.93 9.57
C LEU A 99 -2.67 19.44 9.36
N ASP A 100 -2.34 20.64 9.83
CA ASP A 100 -0.98 21.18 9.72
C ASP A 100 0.00 20.48 10.66
N SER A 101 -0.47 20.03 11.82
CA SER A 101 0.31 19.21 12.74
C SER A 101 0.65 17.85 12.12
N ILE A 102 -0.30 17.23 11.41
CA ILE A 102 -0.06 15.97 10.68
C ILE A 102 1.00 16.19 9.60
N LYS A 103 0.87 17.24 8.79
CA LYS A 103 1.86 17.56 7.74
C LYS A 103 3.25 17.77 8.31
N ALA A 104 3.37 18.52 9.41
CA ALA A 104 4.64 18.75 10.09
C ALA A 104 5.25 17.44 10.62
N GLU A 105 4.46 16.58 11.25
CA GLU A 105 4.91 15.26 11.73
C GLU A 105 5.35 14.37 10.57
N MET A 106 4.60 14.35 9.45
CA MET A 106 4.97 13.58 8.25
C MET A 106 6.25 14.10 7.58
N LEU A 107 6.44 15.42 7.48
CA LEU A 107 7.66 16.03 6.97
C LEU A 107 8.86 15.75 7.88
N HIS A 108 8.64 15.82 9.20
CA HIS A 108 9.67 15.52 10.18
C HIS A 108 10.08 14.05 10.12
N ALA A 109 9.11 13.12 10.12
CA ALA A 109 9.33 11.69 10.05
C ALA A 109 9.96 11.24 8.72
N SER A 110 9.72 11.97 7.63
CA SER A 110 10.26 11.67 6.30
C SER A 110 11.58 12.39 5.99
N LYS A 111 12.13 13.18 6.91
CA LYS A 111 13.39 13.92 6.70
C LYS A 111 14.54 12.98 6.35
N GLY A 112 15.26 13.28 5.27
CA GLY A 112 16.37 12.45 4.78
C GLY A 112 15.95 11.24 3.91
N THR A 113 14.64 10.97 3.78
CA THR A 113 14.14 9.89 2.92
C THR A 113 13.75 10.39 1.54
N ARG A 114 13.63 9.47 0.57
CA ARG A 114 13.07 9.79 -0.77
C ARG A 114 11.64 10.33 -0.65
N THR A 115 10.84 9.82 0.29
CA THR A 115 9.48 10.30 0.58
C THR A 115 9.49 11.76 1.03
N GLY A 116 10.44 12.15 1.87
CA GLY A 116 10.58 13.54 2.31
C GLY A 116 10.95 14.47 1.17
N LYS A 117 11.74 14.01 0.19
CA LYS A 117 11.99 14.78 -1.04
C LYS A 117 10.72 14.93 -1.87
N VAL A 118 9.92 13.87 -2.03
CA VAL A 118 8.63 13.93 -2.73
C VAL A 118 7.68 14.90 -2.05
N PHE A 119 7.58 14.90 -0.71
CA PHE A 119 6.72 15.84 0.00
C PHE A 119 7.15 17.31 -0.15
N LYS A 120 8.46 17.56 -0.29
CA LYS A 120 8.98 18.91 -0.57
C LYS A 120 8.70 19.35 -2.00
N ASP A 121 8.94 18.47 -2.97
CA ASP A 121 8.78 18.78 -4.40
C ASP A 121 7.29 18.81 -4.81
N TYR A 122 6.43 18.06 -4.11
CA TYR A 122 5.01 17.90 -4.39
C TYR A 122 4.17 18.09 -3.10
N PRO A 123 3.92 19.33 -2.67
CA PRO A 123 3.19 19.61 -1.44
C PRO A 123 1.74 19.10 -1.46
N LYS A 124 1.13 18.94 -2.64
CA LYS A 124 -0.18 18.29 -2.79
C LYS A 124 -0.17 16.83 -2.38
N THR A 125 0.92 16.11 -2.61
CA THR A 125 1.06 14.72 -2.16
C THR A 125 1.10 14.65 -0.64
N LEU A 126 1.77 15.60 0.01
CA LEU A 126 1.76 15.72 1.46
C LEU A 126 0.36 16.05 2.00
N ASP A 127 -0.36 16.97 1.35
CA ASP A 127 -1.74 17.32 1.74
C ASP A 127 -2.70 16.14 1.59
N PHE A 128 -2.61 15.42 0.46
CA PHE A 128 -3.37 14.19 0.22
C PHE A 128 -3.10 13.14 1.30
N MET A 129 -1.83 12.86 1.59
CA MET A 129 -1.47 11.91 2.62
C MET A 129 -1.96 12.35 4.00
N ALA A 130 -1.79 13.62 4.38
CA ALA A 130 -2.26 14.13 5.66
C ALA A 130 -3.79 13.98 5.81
N ARG A 131 -4.56 14.31 4.78
CA ARG A 131 -6.03 14.11 4.75
C ARG A 131 -6.41 12.65 4.79
N LEU A 132 -5.66 11.78 4.09
CA LEU A 132 -5.85 10.34 4.11
C LEU A 132 -5.66 9.75 5.51
N TYR A 133 -4.62 10.16 6.24
CA TYR A 133 -4.36 9.76 7.62
C TYR A 133 -5.36 10.36 8.63
N LYS A 134 -5.92 11.53 8.33
CA LYS A 134 -6.95 12.17 9.15
C LYS A 134 -8.33 11.53 8.97
N SER A 135 -8.62 11.02 7.78
CA SER A 135 -9.92 10.43 7.45
C SER A 135 -10.25 9.23 8.34
N PRO A 136 -11.41 9.22 9.03
CA PRO A 136 -11.82 8.10 9.87
C PRO A 136 -12.13 6.83 9.06
N ASP A 137 -12.46 6.98 7.78
CA ASP A 137 -13.04 5.91 6.97
C ASP A 137 -12.12 5.42 5.86
N ALA A 138 -11.29 6.30 5.28
CA ALA A 138 -10.54 5.98 4.06
C ALA A 138 -9.56 4.82 4.25
N LEU A 139 -8.72 4.89 5.29
CA LEU A 139 -7.72 3.85 5.58
C LEU A 139 -8.32 2.58 6.21
N PRO A 140 -9.29 2.67 7.14
CA PRO A 140 -9.97 1.47 7.63
C PRO A 140 -10.72 0.71 6.55
N ARG A 141 -11.47 1.37 5.66
CA ARG A 141 -12.13 0.70 4.53
C ARG A 141 -11.09 0.08 3.57
N ALA A 142 -9.99 0.77 3.30
CA ALA A 142 -8.90 0.18 2.52
C ALA A 142 -8.29 -1.07 3.18
N LEU A 143 -8.26 -1.14 4.52
CA LEU A 143 -7.82 -2.33 5.24
C LEU A 143 -8.83 -3.48 5.17
N GLU A 144 -10.13 -3.19 5.07
CA GLU A 144 -11.16 -4.22 4.89
C GLU A 144 -11.04 -4.91 3.53
N MET A 145 -10.51 -4.23 2.52
CA MET A 145 -10.19 -4.80 1.21
C MET A 145 -9.35 -6.08 1.32
N LYS A 146 -8.41 -6.11 2.28
CA LYS A 146 -7.55 -7.28 2.48
C LYS A 146 -8.28 -8.47 3.08
N ASN A 147 -9.45 -8.28 3.66
CA ASN A 147 -10.22 -9.36 4.29
C ASN A 147 -11.15 -10.04 3.27
N ASP A 148 -11.43 -9.39 2.14
CA ASP A 148 -12.27 -9.93 1.07
C ASP A 148 -11.44 -10.79 0.10
N MET A 149 -11.11 -12.00 0.56
CA MET A 149 -10.29 -12.95 -0.18
C MET A 149 -10.90 -13.37 -1.52
N ASP A 150 -12.23 -13.40 -1.62
CA ASP A 150 -12.93 -13.83 -2.82
C ASP A 150 -12.82 -12.76 -3.91
N LYS A 151 -13.07 -11.49 -3.59
CA LYS A 151 -12.78 -10.39 -4.53
C LYS A 151 -11.31 -10.32 -4.91
N LEU A 152 -10.39 -10.60 -3.98
CA LEU A 152 -8.96 -10.61 -4.27
C LEU A 152 -8.58 -11.69 -5.27
N LYS A 153 -9.15 -12.90 -5.15
CA LYS A 153 -8.97 -13.98 -6.12
C LYS A 153 -9.52 -13.60 -7.48
N ASP A 154 -10.74 -13.07 -7.53
CA ASP A 154 -11.38 -12.65 -8.77
C ASP A 154 -10.55 -11.58 -9.47
N VAL A 155 -10.17 -10.52 -8.76
CA VAL A 155 -9.29 -9.48 -9.32
C VAL A 155 -7.97 -10.06 -9.79
N GLY A 156 -7.37 -10.99 -9.04
CA GLY A 156 -6.17 -11.71 -9.46
C GLY A 156 -6.36 -12.45 -10.79
N LEU A 157 -7.50 -13.14 -10.96
CA LEU A 157 -7.85 -13.85 -12.18
C LEU A 157 -8.08 -12.89 -13.36
N TYR A 158 -8.84 -11.81 -13.15
CA TYR A 158 -9.02 -10.77 -14.17
C TYR A 158 -7.70 -10.10 -14.55
N MET A 159 -6.81 -9.85 -13.58
CA MET A 159 -5.47 -9.29 -13.81
C MET A 159 -4.61 -10.24 -14.65
N LEU A 160 -4.65 -11.55 -14.39
CA LEU A 160 -4.02 -12.56 -15.25
C LEU A 160 -4.62 -12.53 -16.66
N GLY A 161 -5.95 -12.42 -16.77
CA GLY A 161 -6.65 -12.20 -18.04
C GLY A 161 -6.13 -10.99 -18.81
N THR A 162 -5.82 -9.88 -18.12
CA THR A 162 -5.26 -8.67 -18.77
C THR A 162 -3.87 -8.90 -19.38
N ILE A 163 -3.09 -9.86 -18.87
CA ILE A 163 -1.78 -10.21 -19.44
C ILE A 163 -1.99 -10.89 -20.80
N VAL A 164 -2.88 -11.88 -20.85
CA VAL A 164 -3.24 -12.58 -22.09
C VAL A 164 -3.84 -11.59 -23.08
N PHE A 165 -4.80 -10.76 -22.64
CA PHE A 165 -5.38 -9.69 -23.45
C PHE A 165 -4.31 -8.75 -24.01
N GLY A 166 -3.35 -8.30 -23.18
CA GLY A 166 -2.25 -7.46 -23.62
C GLY A 166 -1.35 -8.13 -24.66
N PHE A 167 -1.14 -9.45 -24.57
CA PHE A 167 -0.42 -10.22 -25.58
C PHE A 167 -1.18 -10.24 -26.91
N LEU A 168 -2.46 -10.57 -26.90
CA LEU A 168 -3.32 -10.53 -28.10
C LEU A 168 -3.35 -9.13 -28.73
N LEU A 169 -3.51 -8.09 -27.91
CA LEU A 169 -3.49 -6.70 -28.37
C LEU A 169 -2.16 -6.34 -29.05
N GLY A 170 -1.05 -6.83 -28.51
CA GLY A 170 0.28 -6.62 -29.11
C GLY A 170 0.37 -7.24 -30.50
N LYS A 171 -0.11 -8.48 -30.64
CA LYS A 171 -0.12 -9.18 -31.93
C LYS A 171 -1.05 -8.50 -32.96
N LEU A 172 -2.15 -7.91 -32.50
CA LEU A 172 -3.12 -7.23 -33.37
C LEU A 172 -2.67 -5.82 -33.79
N LEU A 173 -2.18 -5.01 -32.84
CA LEU A 173 -1.82 -3.60 -33.05
C LEU A 173 -0.42 -3.42 -33.62
N VAL A 174 0.55 -4.25 -33.25
CA VAL A 174 1.95 -4.08 -33.65
C VAL A 174 2.29 -5.05 -34.77
N ARG A 175 2.34 -4.54 -36.00
CA ARG A 175 2.74 -5.34 -37.17
C ARG A 175 4.25 -5.22 -37.44
N PRO A 176 4.91 -6.30 -37.92
CA PRO A 176 6.35 -6.27 -38.20
C PRO A 176 6.74 -5.23 -39.25
N SER A 177 5.84 -4.95 -40.20
CA SER A 177 6.04 -3.98 -41.28
C SER A 177 5.97 -2.50 -40.85
N MET A 178 5.64 -2.21 -39.59
CA MET A 178 5.54 -0.83 -39.09
C MET A 178 6.93 -0.22 -38.85
N THR A 179 7.05 1.08 -39.15
CA THR A 179 8.24 1.88 -38.81
C THR A 179 8.43 1.96 -37.29
N PHE A 180 9.67 2.25 -36.86
CA PHE A 180 10.03 2.30 -35.44
C PHE A 180 9.13 3.26 -34.64
N MET A 181 8.88 4.47 -35.16
CA MET A 181 8.07 5.47 -34.45
C MET A 181 6.61 5.02 -34.30
N THR A 182 6.01 4.46 -35.36
CA THR A 182 4.64 3.93 -35.30
C THR A 182 4.56 2.77 -34.32
N ARG A 183 5.58 1.91 -34.25
CA ARG A 183 5.65 0.81 -33.28
C ARG A 183 5.67 1.32 -31.83
N VAL A 184 6.45 2.37 -31.54
CA VAL A 184 6.48 2.99 -30.21
C VAL A 184 5.12 3.60 -29.85
N MET A 185 4.50 4.34 -30.78
CA MET A 185 3.19 4.94 -30.56
C MET A 185 2.10 3.88 -30.33
N MET A 186 2.08 2.81 -31.12
CA MET A 186 1.16 1.68 -30.91
C MET A 186 1.43 0.94 -29.59
N GLY A 187 2.70 0.88 -29.16
CA GLY A 187 3.09 0.40 -27.84
C GLY A 187 2.47 1.23 -26.71
N LEU A 188 2.51 2.57 -26.83
CA LEU A 188 1.87 3.48 -25.87
C LEU A 188 0.35 3.32 -25.87
N VAL A 189 -0.29 3.20 -27.03
CA VAL A 189 -1.75 2.98 -27.13
C VAL A 189 -2.13 1.65 -26.47
N LYS A 190 -1.41 0.57 -26.76
CA LYS A 190 -1.58 -0.72 -26.09
C LYS A 190 -1.44 -0.59 -24.58
N LEU A 191 -0.41 0.12 -24.11
CA LEU A 191 -0.17 0.34 -22.69
C LEU A 191 -1.36 1.08 -22.06
N LEU A 192 -1.85 2.16 -22.67
CA LEU A 192 -3.01 2.91 -22.18
C LEU A 192 -4.28 2.05 -22.12
N ILE A 193 -4.54 1.23 -23.15
CA ILE A 193 -5.71 0.33 -23.16
C ILE A 193 -5.61 -0.69 -22.02
N VAL A 194 -4.46 -1.36 -21.87
CA VAL A 194 -4.26 -2.36 -20.81
C VAL A 194 -4.38 -1.73 -19.41
N TRP A 195 -3.78 -0.57 -19.20
CA TRP A 195 -3.89 0.16 -17.93
C TRP A 195 -5.32 0.65 -17.68
N GLY A 196 -6.04 1.09 -18.70
CA GLY A 196 -7.45 1.47 -18.61
C GLY A 196 -8.33 0.29 -18.18
N VAL A 197 -8.15 -0.88 -18.80
CA VAL A 197 -8.87 -2.10 -18.41
C VAL A 197 -8.54 -2.52 -16.98
N ARG A 198 -7.27 -2.48 -16.58
CA ARG A 198 -6.86 -2.78 -15.20
C ARG A 198 -7.46 -1.80 -14.20
N GLY A 199 -7.48 -0.51 -14.52
CA GLY A 199 -8.15 0.51 -13.73
C GLY A 199 -9.63 0.22 -13.59
N ALA A 200 -10.32 -0.12 -14.69
CA ALA A 200 -11.74 -0.47 -14.69
C ALA A 200 -12.03 -1.70 -13.82
N ILE A 201 -11.19 -2.75 -13.86
CA ILE A 201 -11.31 -3.93 -12.99
C ILE A 201 -11.19 -3.49 -11.51
N ILE A 202 -10.17 -2.71 -11.17
CA ILE A 202 -9.97 -2.24 -9.80
C ILE A 202 -11.17 -1.41 -9.33
N VAL A 203 -11.67 -0.50 -10.16
CA VAL A 203 -12.85 0.33 -9.83
C VAL A 203 -14.10 -0.52 -9.69
N HIS A 204 -14.29 -1.52 -10.54
CA HIS A 204 -15.46 -2.41 -10.48
C HIS A 204 -15.49 -3.24 -9.18
N PHE A 205 -14.37 -3.84 -8.79
CA PHE A 205 -14.30 -4.70 -7.61
C PHE A 205 -14.08 -3.95 -6.29
N TYR A 206 -13.27 -2.89 -6.32
CA TYR A 206 -12.83 -2.16 -5.14
C TYR A 206 -13.32 -0.72 -5.08
N GLY A 207 -14.17 -0.28 -6.00
CA GLY A 207 -14.70 1.09 -6.03
C GLY A 207 -15.27 1.52 -4.68
N TYR A 208 -16.05 0.65 -4.02
CA TYR A 208 -16.60 0.92 -2.69
C TYR A 208 -15.54 1.20 -1.61
N TYR A 209 -14.41 0.48 -1.61
CA TYR A 209 -13.32 0.68 -0.64
C TYR A 209 -12.46 1.89 -0.98
N LEU A 210 -12.31 2.20 -2.27
CA LEU A 210 -11.48 3.28 -2.77
C LEU A 210 -12.20 4.63 -2.78
N ASP A 211 -13.54 4.63 -2.76
CA ASP A 211 -14.39 5.83 -2.82
C ASP A 211 -13.98 6.96 -1.85
N PRO A 212 -13.81 6.72 -0.53
CA PRO A 212 -13.38 7.80 0.37
C PRO A 212 -11.96 8.31 0.06
N MET A 213 -11.06 7.45 -0.45
CA MET A 213 -9.74 7.88 -0.89
C MET A 213 -9.82 8.71 -2.17
N TRP A 214 -10.74 8.36 -3.07
CA TRP A 214 -10.98 9.07 -4.30
C TRP A 214 -11.57 10.46 -4.04
N GLY A 215 -12.49 10.58 -3.08
CA GLY A 215 -13.01 11.88 -2.63
C GLY A 215 -11.88 12.81 -2.17
N ILE A 216 -10.99 12.32 -1.30
CA ILE A 216 -9.82 13.09 -0.82
C ILE A 216 -8.88 13.43 -1.98
N PHE A 217 -8.68 12.50 -2.92
CA PHE A 217 -7.84 12.73 -4.09
C PHE A 217 -8.39 13.88 -4.95
N LEU A 218 -9.69 13.84 -5.25
CA LEU A 218 -10.35 14.88 -6.04
C LEU A 218 -10.29 16.24 -5.32
N GLU A 219 -10.52 16.28 -4.01
CA GLU A 219 -10.44 17.51 -3.22
C GLU A 219 -9.05 18.19 -3.34
N VAL A 220 -7.97 17.40 -3.28
CA VAL A 220 -6.60 17.93 -3.26
C VAL A 220 -6.08 18.24 -4.66
N PHE A 221 -6.32 17.35 -5.62
CA PHE A 221 -5.72 17.45 -6.95
C PHE A 221 -6.59 18.19 -7.95
N VAL A 222 -7.91 18.17 -7.78
CA VAL A 222 -8.90 18.79 -8.68
C VAL A 222 -9.84 19.71 -7.86
N PRO A 223 -9.32 20.85 -7.35
CA PRO A 223 -10.13 21.78 -6.57
C PRO A 223 -11.33 22.25 -7.40
N GLY A 224 -12.54 22.09 -6.85
CA GLY A 224 -13.81 22.39 -7.53
C GLY A 224 -14.65 21.17 -7.92
N PHE A 225 -14.08 19.95 -7.88
CA PHE A 225 -14.85 18.70 -8.06
C PHE A 225 -15.36 18.10 -6.74
N GLY A 226 -14.79 18.51 -5.60
CA GLY A 226 -15.08 17.96 -4.26
C GLY A 226 -16.27 18.59 -3.53
N GLY A 227 -17.20 19.24 -4.24
CA GLY A 227 -18.43 19.83 -3.68
C GLY A 227 -19.62 18.88 -3.67
N VAL A 228 -19.39 17.57 -3.54
CA VAL A 228 -20.47 16.64 -3.23
C VAL A 228 -20.36 16.38 -1.73
N ASP A 229 -21.09 17.18 -0.97
CA ASP A 229 -21.42 16.88 0.42
C ASP A 229 -22.07 15.50 0.44
N THR A 230 -21.29 14.45 0.72
CA THR A 230 -21.83 13.15 1.10
C THR A 230 -22.40 13.30 2.50
N ILE A 231 -23.72 13.47 2.54
CA ILE A 231 -24.61 13.27 3.69
C ILE A 231 -24.39 11.85 4.25
#